data_AF-I1BIF2-F1
#
_entry.id   AF-I1BIF2-F1
#
_cell.length_a   1.000
_cell.length_b   1.000
_cell.length_c   1.000
_cell.angle_alpha   90.00
_cell.angle_beta   90.00
_cell.angle_gamma   90.00
#
_symmetry.space_group_name_H-M   'P 1'
#
loop_
_entity.id
_entity.type
_entity.pdbx_description
1 polymer ?
#
loop_
_entity_poly.entity_id
_entity_poly.type
_entity_poly.pdbx_seq_one_letter_code
_entity_poly.pdbx_strand_id
1 'polypeptide(L)'
;MAQLHSMGLNRQGFPLLLSSRLFAAFIRPKLEYGLAIARLTRKDGEELNRAQDRCLRMLIGGHRTSSTVVLRHITNLPSMTFRADTLVLKFCLRFNGLPDDCLLSLLSSSVPSSLLTQLRKRKIVVDYPSDAPLSSSRLASWLRRF
;
A
#
# COMPACT_ATOMS: atom_id res chain seq x y z
N MET A 1 6.23 -35.84 18.18
CA MET A 1 5.17 -34.94 17.65
C MET A 1 4.84 -33.80 18.60
N ALA A 2 4.49 -34.06 19.86
CA ALA A 2 4.29 -33.02 20.88
C ALA A 2 5.56 -32.20 21.20
N GLN A 3 6.76 -32.74 21.00
CA GLN A 3 8.03 -32.04 21.25
C GLN A 3 8.23 -30.79 20.39
N LEU A 4 7.92 -30.83 19.08
CA LEU A 4 8.04 -29.65 18.21
C LEU A 4 6.98 -28.60 18.54
N HIS A 5 5.76 -29.03 18.84
CA HIS A 5 4.68 -28.12 19.24
C HIS A 5 4.92 -27.51 20.64
N SER A 6 5.51 -28.26 21.57
CA SER A 6 5.94 -27.73 22.89
C SER A 6 7.14 -26.80 22.80
N MET A 7 7.97 -26.94 21.76
CA MET A 7 8.98 -25.94 21.38
C MET A 7 8.40 -24.73 20.65
N GLY A 8 7.07 -24.66 20.44
CA GLY A 8 6.39 -23.56 19.74
C GLY A 8 6.53 -23.59 18.22
N LEU A 9 7.05 -24.67 17.64
CA LEU A 9 7.25 -24.80 16.20
C LEU A 9 5.98 -25.30 15.52
N ASN A 10 5.31 -24.42 14.79
CA ASN A 10 4.10 -24.76 14.04
C ASN A 10 4.45 -25.28 12.64
N ARG A 11 4.42 -26.61 12.45
CA ARG A 11 4.68 -27.26 11.15
C ARG A 11 3.63 -26.93 10.08
N GLN A 12 2.41 -26.53 10.48
CA GLN A 12 1.32 -26.19 9.57
C GLN A 12 1.32 -24.70 9.16
N GLY A 13 2.28 -23.92 9.67
CA GLY A 13 2.35 -22.47 9.43
C GLY A 13 1.40 -21.68 10.32
N PHE A 14 1.33 -20.36 10.10
CA PHE A 14 0.41 -19.50 10.85
C PHE A 14 -1.02 -19.61 10.32
N PRO A 15 -2.04 -19.46 11.18
CA PRO A 15 -3.42 -19.29 10.72
C PRO A 15 -3.53 -18.14 9.72
N LEU A 16 -4.43 -18.25 8.75
CA LEU A 16 -4.58 -17.27 7.66
C LEU A 16 -4.70 -15.82 8.16
N LEU A 17 -5.46 -15.60 9.23
CA LEU A 17 -5.62 -14.26 9.84
C LEU A 17 -4.32 -13.73 10.45
N LEU A 18 -3.51 -14.59 11.07
CA LEU A 18 -2.22 -14.18 11.62
C LEU A 18 -1.22 -13.93 10.48
N SER A 19 -1.19 -14.78 9.47
CA SER A 19 -0.40 -14.59 8.26
C SER A 19 -0.72 -13.25 7.59
N SER A 20 -2.00 -12.91 7.41
CA SER A 20 -2.37 -11.62 6.79
C SER A 20 -1.90 -10.42 7.61
N ARG A 21 -1.97 -10.50 8.93
CA ARG A 21 -1.46 -9.45 9.84
C ARG A 21 0.06 -9.34 9.78
N LEU A 22 0.78 -10.46 9.76
CA LEU A 22 2.24 -10.47 9.60
C LEU A 22 2.66 -9.88 8.25
N PHE A 23 1.93 -10.22 7.17
CA PHE A 23 2.15 -9.61 5.86
C PHE A 23 1.98 -8.09 5.93
N ALA A 24 0.86 -7.62 6.50
CA ALA A 24 0.56 -6.20 6.60
C ALA A 24 1.56 -5.43 7.49
N ALA A 25 2.07 -6.07 8.55
CA ALA A 25 2.98 -5.44 9.51
C ALA A 25 4.43 -5.39 9.04
N PHE A 26 4.94 -6.44 8.37
CA PHE A 26 6.38 -6.57 8.10
C PHE A 26 6.73 -6.52 6.61
N ILE A 27 5.98 -7.21 5.76
CA ILE A 27 6.30 -7.38 4.34
C ILE A 27 5.77 -6.18 3.55
N ARG A 28 4.52 -5.83 3.79
CA ARG A 28 3.82 -4.77 3.05
C ARG A 28 4.51 -3.41 3.16
N PRO A 29 5.03 -2.97 4.32
CA PRO A 29 5.76 -1.70 4.40
C PRO A 29 7.02 -1.67 3.53
N LYS A 30 7.66 -2.81 3.28
CA LYS A 30 8.83 -2.89 2.39
C LYS A 30 8.44 -2.68 0.93
N LEU A 31 7.30 -3.22 0.51
CA LEU A 31 6.75 -3.00 -0.83
C LEU A 31 6.21 -1.58 -1.01
N GLU A 32 5.71 -0.96 0.06
CA GLU A 32 5.12 0.38 0.04
C GLU A 32 6.14 1.51 0.14
N TYR A 33 7.38 1.19 0.52
CA TYR A 33 8.43 2.18 0.72
C TYR A 33 8.67 2.98 -0.57
N GLY A 34 8.51 4.30 -0.48
CA GLY A 34 8.72 5.22 -1.60
C GLY A 34 7.59 5.27 -2.64
N LEU A 35 6.54 4.44 -2.57
CA LEU A 35 5.47 4.44 -3.59
C LEU A 35 4.71 5.77 -3.69
N ALA A 36 4.66 6.54 -2.60
CA ALA A 36 3.99 7.84 -2.56
C ALA A 36 4.66 8.90 -3.46
N ILE A 37 5.96 8.75 -3.73
CA ILE A 37 6.78 9.71 -4.47
C ILE A 37 7.39 9.11 -5.75
N ALA A 38 7.38 7.78 -5.88
CA ALA A 38 7.94 7.08 -7.03
C ALA A 38 7.12 7.27 -8.31
N ARG A 39 7.83 7.39 -9.43
CA ARG A 39 7.27 7.34 -10.79
C ARG A 39 7.20 5.88 -11.23
N LEU A 40 6.08 5.23 -10.94
CA LEU A 40 5.85 3.85 -11.35
C LEU A 40 5.40 3.80 -12.81
N THR A 41 6.08 3.02 -13.62
CA THR A 41 5.56 2.60 -14.92
C THR A 41 4.52 1.50 -14.73
N ARG A 42 3.72 1.22 -15.77
CA ARG A 42 2.76 0.11 -15.74
C ARG A 42 3.46 -1.24 -15.46
N LYS A 43 4.64 -1.45 -16.03
CA LYS A 43 5.45 -2.67 -15.84
C LYS A 43 5.86 -2.82 -14.36
N ASP A 44 6.28 -1.72 -13.73
CA ASP A 44 6.65 -1.73 -12.30
C ASP A 44 5.45 -2.06 -11.42
N GLY A 45 4.27 -1.54 -11.77
CA GLY A 45 3.02 -1.86 -11.07
C GLY A 45 2.61 -3.33 -11.21
N GLU A 46 2.79 -3.92 -12.39
CA GLU A 46 2.57 -5.36 -12.61
C GLU A 46 3.55 -6.20 -11.80
N GLU A 47 4.83 -5.81 -11.76
CA GLU A 47 5.86 -6.54 -11.00
C GLU A 47 5.66 -6.43 -9.49
N LEU A 48 5.28 -5.26 -8.97
CA LEU A 48 4.91 -5.09 -7.56
C LEU A 48 3.71 -5.95 -7.17
N ASN A 49 2.70 -6.07 -8.05
CA ASN A 49 1.58 -6.97 -7.81
C ASN A 49 2.03 -8.44 -7.79
N ARG A 50 2.91 -8.85 -8.71
CA ARG A 50 3.50 -10.21 -8.69
C ARG A 50 4.30 -10.48 -7.43
N ALA A 51 5.07 -9.49 -6.96
CA ALA A 51 5.83 -9.59 -5.71
C ALA A 51 4.90 -9.77 -4.50
N GLN A 52 3.85 -8.94 -4.38
CA GLN A 52 2.83 -9.11 -3.33
C GLN A 52 2.19 -10.51 -3.38
N ASP A 53 1.77 -10.96 -4.56
CA ASP A 53 1.12 -12.24 -4.76
C ASP A 53 2.03 -13.42 -4.39
N ARG A 54 3.32 -13.35 -4.75
CA ARG A 54 4.33 -14.34 -4.39
C ARG A 54 4.52 -14.39 -2.87
N CYS A 55 4.71 -13.25 -2.23
CA CYS A 55 4.86 -13.17 -0.78
C CYS A 55 3.63 -13.70 -0.04
N LEU A 56 2.41 -13.41 -0.52
CA LEU A 56 1.17 -13.92 0.07
C LEU A 56 1.06 -15.44 0.00
N ARG A 57 1.35 -16.02 -1.17
CA ARG A 57 1.36 -17.49 -1.32
C ARG A 57 2.38 -18.15 -0.40
N MET A 58 3.59 -17.60 -0.32
CA MET A 58 4.64 -18.13 0.55
C MET A 58 4.24 -18.09 2.03
N LEU A 59 3.66 -16.97 2.48
CA LEU A 59 3.32 -16.79 3.88
C LEU A 59 2.15 -17.66 4.35
N ILE A 60 1.19 -17.91 3.45
CA ILE A 60 0.01 -18.75 3.72
C ILE A 60 0.34 -20.25 3.51
N GLY A 61 1.49 -20.58 2.90
CA GLY A 61 1.80 -21.94 2.49
C GLY A 61 0.90 -22.43 1.34
N GLY A 62 0.36 -21.50 0.55
CA GLY A 62 -0.54 -21.81 -0.56
C GLY A 62 0.17 -22.55 -1.71
N HIS A 63 -0.58 -23.37 -2.44
CA HIS A 63 -0.07 -24.05 -3.62
C HIS A 63 0.35 -23.04 -4.72
N ARG A 64 1.24 -23.44 -5.62
CA ARG A 64 1.75 -22.57 -6.71
C ARG A 64 0.64 -22.02 -7.61
N THR A 65 -0.46 -22.76 -7.75
CA THR A 65 -1.63 -22.40 -8.57
C THR A 65 -2.76 -21.75 -7.75
N SER A 66 -2.58 -21.51 -6.45
CA SER A 66 -3.61 -20.87 -5.62
C SER A 66 -3.96 -19.47 -6.15
N SER A 67 -5.26 -19.20 -6.24
CA SER A 67 -5.78 -17.92 -6.72
C SER A 67 -5.36 -16.78 -5.80
N THR A 68 -4.55 -15.85 -6.31
CA THR A 68 -4.10 -14.68 -5.55
C THR A 68 -5.19 -13.62 -5.40
N VAL A 69 -6.17 -13.61 -6.31
CA VAL A 69 -7.36 -12.76 -6.18
C VAL A 69 -8.15 -13.15 -4.93
N VAL A 70 -8.41 -14.46 -4.74
CA VAL A 70 -9.11 -14.97 -3.56
C VAL A 70 -8.30 -14.72 -2.30
N LEU A 71 -6.99 -14.99 -2.31
CA LEU A 71 -6.13 -14.74 -1.16
C LEU A 71 -6.12 -13.26 -0.76
N ARG A 72 -6.00 -12.34 -1.73
CA ARG A 72 -6.07 -10.90 -1.48
C ARG A 72 -7.42 -10.48 -0.91
N HIS A 73 -8.52 -11.04 -1.41
CA HIS A 73 -9.86 -10.73 -0.90
C HIS A 73 -10.05 -11.19 0.55
N ILE A 74 -9.72 -12.45 0.87
CA ILE A 74 -9.85 -13.00 2.23
C ILE A 74 -8.95 -12.25 3.22
N THR A 75 -7.77 -11.81 2.77
CA THR A 75 -6.81 -11.06 3.60
C THR A 75 -7.08 -9.55 3.62
N ASN A 76 -8.11 -9.06 2.93
CA ASN A 76 -8.45 -7.65 2.78
C ASN A 76 -7.27 -6.78 2.30
N LEU A 77 -6.52 -7.29 1.31
CA LEU A 77 -5.37 -6.62 0.73
C LEU A 77 -5.70 -6.09 -0.67
N PRO A 78 -5.71 -4.77 -0.91
CA PRO A 78 -5.87 -4.25 -2.27
C PRO A 78 -4.65 -4.55 -3.14
N SER A 79 -4.77 -4.31 -4.44
CA SER A 79 -3.65 -4.35 -5.38
C SER A 79 -2.58 -3.30 -5.04
N MET A 80 -1.34 -3.56 -5.45
CA MET A 80 -0.23 -2.63 -5.23
C MET A 80 -0.38 -1.34 -6.03
N THR A 81 -1.03 -1.40 -7.19
CA THR A 81 -1.35 -0.23 -8.02
C THR A 81 -2.34 0.70 -7.31
N PHE A 82 -3.47 0.16 -6.83
CA PHE A 82 -4.43 0.93 -6.06
C PHE A 82 -3.83 1.45 -4.75
N ARG A 83 -2.97 0.65 -4.12
CA ARG A 83 -2.27 1.06 -2.91
C ARG A 83 -1.31 2.23 -3.17
N ALA A 84 -0.58 2.22 -4.28
CA ALA A 84 0.28 3.32 -4.69
C ALA A 84 -0.54 4.60 -4.93
N ASP A 85 -1.67 4.50 -5.63
CA ASP A 85 -2.60 5.62 -5.85
C ASP A 85 -3.10 6.21 -4.53
N THR A 86 -3.50 5.35 -3.59
CA THR A 86 -3.89 5.76 -2.24
C THR A 86 -2.75 6.49 -1.50
N LEU A 87 -1.51 6.02 -1.63
CA LEU A 87 -0.35 6.63 -0.98
C LEU A 87 -0.01 7.99 -1.58
N VAL A 88 -0.09 8.12 -2.92
CA VAL A 88 0.09 9.39 -3.62
C VAL A 88 -0.98 10.38 -3.18
N LEU A 89 -2.25 9.99 -3.12
CA LEU A 89 -3.34 10.85 -2.63
C LEU A 89 -3.05 11.35 -1.22
N LYS A 90 -2.73 10.45 -0.29
CA LYS A 90 -2.39 10.81 1.11
C LYS A 90 -1.22 11.77 1.19
N PHE A 91 -0.20 11.58 0.33
CA PHE A 91 0.94 12.47 0.26
C PHE A 91 0.54 13.85 -0.26
N CYS A 92 -0.23 13.96 -1.35
CA CYS A 92 -0.70 15.23 -1.89
C CYS A 92 -1.58 16.00 -0.89
N LEU A 93 -2.47 15.30 -0.18
CA LEU A 93 -3.32 15.90 0.85
C LEU A 93 -2.48 16.42 2.02
N ARG A 94 -1.49 15.64 2.47
CA ARG A 94 -0.56 16.09 3.50
C ARG A 94 0.26 17.28 3.03
N PHE A 95 0.72 17.28 1.78
CA PHE A 95 1.47 18.38 1.19
C PHE A 95 0.69 19.70 1.26
N ASN A 96 -0.59 19.68 0.91
CA ASN A 96 -1.43 20.88 0.91
C ASN A 96 -1.75 21.43 2.31
N GLY A 97 -1.61 20.60 3.36
CA GLY A 97 -1.86 21.00 4.75
C GLY A 97 -0.60 21.25 5.57
N LEU A 98 0.58 21.31 4.95
CA LEU A 98 1.83 21.60 5.65
C LEU A 98 1.94 23.11 5.94
N PRO A 99 2.51 23.51 7.09
CA PRO A 99 2.93 24.88 7.34
C PRO A 99 3.96 25.37 6.33
N ASP A 100 4.00 26.68 6.10
CA ASP A 100 4.96 27.30 5.17
C ASP A 100 6.42 27.15 5.64
N ASP A 101 6.64 27.03 6.96
CA ASP A 101 7.97 26.87 7.57
C ASP A 101 8.53 25.43 7.48
N CYS A 102 7.74 24.48 6.96
CA CYS A 102 8.23 23.11 6.82
C CYS A 102 9.30 23.02 5.70
N LEU A 103 10.33 22.21 5.94
CA LEU A 103 11.41 21.98 4.98
C LEU A 103 10.89 21.62 3.57
N LEU A 104 9.82 20.83 3.48
CA LEU A 104 9.22 20.47 2.20
C LEU A 104 8.58 21.67 1.47
N SER A 105 7.98 22.59 2.20
CA SER A 105 7.38 23.83 1.69
C SER A 105 8.48 24.78 1.19
N LEU A 106 9.56 24.93 1.97
CA LEU A 106 10.74 25.72 1.59
C LEU A 106 11.42 25.15 0.33
N LEU A 107 11.59 23.83 0.29
CA LEU A 107 12.17 23.12 -0.85
C LEU A 107 11.25 23.06 -2.07
N SER A 108 9.97 23.37 -1.96
CA SER A 108 9.07 23.35 -3.12
C SER A 108 9.47 24.36 -4.21
N SER A 109 10.18 25.41 -3.82
CA SER A 109 10.77 26.41 -4.73
C SER A 109 12.01 25.92 -5.48
N SER A 110 12.75 24.94 -4.90
CA SER A 110 14.03 24.45 -5.41
C SER A 110 13.97 23.04 -6.00
N VAL A 111 12.93 22.26 -5.65
CA VAL A 111 12.69 20.92 -6.19
C VAL A 111 11.96 21.03 -7.53
N PRO A 112 12.37 20.27 -8.57
CA PRO A 112 11.69 20.30 -9.86
C PRO A 112 10.19 19.98 -9.71
N SER A 113 9.36 20.98 -9.99
CA SER A 113 7.90 20.96 -9.91
C SER A 113 7.25 19.87 -10.78
N SER A 114 8.01 19.26 -11.69
CA SER A 114 7.55 18.22 -12.61
C SER A 114 7.01 16.99 -11.88
N LEU A 115 7.63 16.55 -10.77
CA LEU A 115 7.20 15.35 -10.05
C LEU A 115 5.88 15.57 -9.30
N LEU A 116 5.78 16.66 -8.51
CA LEU A 116 4.54 16.99 -7.80
C LEU A 116 3.38 17.25 -8.77
N THR A 117 3.65 17.93 -9.89
CA THR A 117 2.66 18.16 -10.93
C THR A 117 2.18 16.85 -11.56
N GLN A 118 3.09 15.89 -11.78
CA GLN A 118 2.73 14.56 -12.29
C GLN A 118 1.92 13.75 -11.27
N LEU A 119 2.26 13.80 -9.99
CA LEU A 119 1.51 13.12 -8.93
C LEU A 119 0.08 13.68 -8.81
N ARG A 120 -0.08 15.00 -8.90
CA ARG A 120 -1.38 15.68 -8.91
C ARG A 120 -2.24 15.33 -10.12
N LYS A 121 -1.64 14.95 -11.25
CA LYS A 121 -2.36 14.49 -12.46
C LYS A 121 -2.95 13.09 -12.33
N ARG A 122 -2.63 12.33 -11.28
CA ARG A 122 -3.23 10.99 -11.10
C ARG A 122 -4.73 11.15 -10.92
N LYS A 123 -5.50 10.31 -11.63
CA LYS A 123 -6.97 10.33 -11.61
C LYS A 123 -7.54 10.33 -10.19
N ILE A 124 -6.99 9.50 -9.29
CA ILE A 124 -7.45 9.44 -7.89
C ILE A 124 -7.29 10.76 -7.11
N VAL A 125 -6.31 11.59 -7.50
CA VAL A 125 -6.05 12.89 -6.85
C VAL A 125 -6.98 13.96 -7.41
N VAL A 126 -7.25 13.90 -8.71
CA VAL A 126 -8.20 14.80 -9.39
C VAL A 126 -9.64 14.51 -8.98
N ASP A 127 -10.00 13.24 -8.82
CA ASP A 127 -11.35 12.81 -8.44
C ASP A 127 -11.65 13.06 -6.95
N TYR A 128 -10.64 13.41 -6.14
CA TYR A 128 -10.83 13.67 -4.72
C TYR A 128 -11.48 15.05 -4.50
N PRO A 129 -12.61 15.13 -3.76
CA PRO A 129 -13.32 16.39 -3.57
C PRO A 129 -12.48 17.43 -2.79
N SER A 130 -12.27 18.60 -3.40
CA SER A 130 -11.51 19.72 -2.81
C SER A 130 -12.06 20.23 -1.47
N ASP A 131 -13.37 20.10 -1.24
CA ASP A 131 -14.05 20.57 -0.03
C ASP A 131 -14.05 19.54 1.12
N ALA A 132 -13.43 18.37 0.93
CA ALA A 132 -13.43 17.33 1.95
C ALA A 132 -12.36 17.62 3.03
N PRO A 133 -12.74 17.66 4.32
CA PRO A 133 -11.77 17.81 5.39
C PRO A 133 -10.82 16.61 5.43
N LEU A 134 -9.55 16.86 5.75
CA LEU A 134 -8.41 15.94 5.86
C LEU A 134 -8.57 14.78 6.88
N SER A 135 -9.78 14.58 7.42
CA SER A 135 -10.07 13.53 8.39
C SER A 135 -9.83 12.14 7.80
N SER A 136 -8.99 11.36 8.49
CA SER A 136 -8.61 9.98 8.12
C SER A 136 -9.83 9.07 7.94
N SER A 137 -10.93 9.32 8.68
CA SER A 137 -12.16 8.51 8.60
C SER A 137 -12.93 8.73 7.28
N ARG A 138 -13.03 9.96 6.79
CA ARG A 138 -13.72 10.28 5.52
C ARG A 138 -12.91 9.85 4.30
N LEU A 139 -11.58 9.96 4.37
CA LEU A 139 -10.70 9.43 3.33
C LEU A 139 -10.86 7.91 3.22
N ALA A 140 -10.90 7.21 4.37
CA ALA A 140 -11.13 5.77 4.39
C ALA A 140 -12.52 5.36 3.87
N SER A 141 -13.58 6.16 4.10
CA SER A 141 -14.90 5.88 3.53
C SER A 141 -14.97 6.14 2.02
N TRP A 142 -14.30 7.19 1.53
CA TRP A 142 -14.26 7.50 0.11
C TRP A 142 -13.49 6.44 -0.69
N LEU A 143 -12.35 5.98 -0.18
CA LEU A 143 -11.56 4.92 -0.83
C LEU A 143 -12.30 3.57 -0.93
N ARG A 144 -13.29 3.29 -0.07
CA ARG A 144 -14.11 2.07 -0.17
C ARG A 144 -15.06 2.07 -1.37
N ARG A 145 -15.23 3.21 -2.05
CA ARG A 145 -16.06 3.33 -3.26
C ARG A 145 -15.33 2.85 -4.52
N PHE A 146 -14.05 2.51 -4.40
CA PHE A 146 -13.18 1.96 -5.44
C PHE A 146 -12.77 0.53 -5.07
#